data_AF-A0A1V4DMC3-F1
#
_entry.id   AF-A0A1V4DMC3-F1
#
_cell.length_a   1.000
_cell.length_b   1.000
_cell.length_c   1.000
_cell.angle_alpha   90.00
_cell.angle_beta   90.00
_cell.angle_gamma   90.00
#
_symmetry.space_group_name_H-M   'P 1'
#
loop_
_entity.id
_entity.type
_entity.pdbx_description
1 polymer ?
#
loop_
_entity_poly.entity_id
_entity_poly.type
_entity_poly.pdbx_seq_one_letter_code
_entity_poly.pdbx_strand_id
1 'polypeptide(L)'
;MGENVMPPPRTRLRRALVAGALGVLSAATAVVAVTVPADAAASTLGAAAAQTGRYFGTAIAAGKLGDSAYTTIANREFNMITAENEMKIDAT
;
A
#
# COMPACT_ATOMS: atom_id res chain seq x y z
N MET A 1 -17.27 -37.24 -50.10
CA MET A 1 -16.49 -36.01 -50.35
C MET A 1 -16.75 -35.05 -49.18
N GLY A 2 -15.82 -34.93 -48.23
CA GLY A 2 -15.99 -34.04 -47.08
C GLY A 2 -15.45 -32.65 -47.42
N GLU A 3 -16.33 -31.66 -47.47
CA GLU A 3 -15.93 -30.26 -47.72
C GLU A 3 -15.13 -29.75 -46.52
N ASN A 4 -13.84 -29.49 -46.76
CA ASN A 4 -13.02 -28.72 -45.83
C ASN A 4 -13.55 -27.29 -45.82
N VAL A 5 -14.42 -26.97 -44.86
CA VAL A 5 -14.89 -25.60 -44.61
C VAL A 5 -13.71 -24.79 -44.08
N MET A 6 -12.96 -24.19 -45.01
CA MET A 6 -11.96 -23.18 -44.68
C MET A 6 -12.70 -21.98 -44.06
N PRO A 7 -12.49 -21.66 -42.78
CA PRO A 7 -13.16 -20.52 -42.18
C PRO A 7 -12.73 -19.24 -42.91
N PRO A 8 -13.66 -18.32 -43.24
CA PRO A 8 -13.35 -17.15 -44.02
C PRO A 8 -12.26 -16.31 -43.34
N PRO A 9 -11.40 -15.62 -44.11
CA PRO A 9 -10.26 -14.87 -43.58
C PRO A 9 -10.68 -13.81 -42.54
N ARG A 10 -11.92 -13.31 -42.65
CA ARG A 10 -12.53 -12.32 -41.75
C ARG A 10 -12.72 -12.85 -40.32
N THR A 11 -13.01 -14.14 -40.14
CA THR A 11 -13.14 -14.76 -38.82
C THR A 11 -11.78 -14.97 -38.14
N ARG A 12 -10.73 -15.24 -38.93
CA ARG A 12 -9.36 -15.38 -38.40
C ARG A 12 -8.79 -14.04 -37.94
N LEU A 13 -9.03 -12.97 -38.71
CA LEU A 13 -8.61 -11.62 -38.34
C LEU A 13 -9.31 -11.11 -37.07
N ARG A 14 -10.62 -11.35 -36.93
CA ARG A 14 -11.38 -10.99 -35.72
C ARG A 14 -10.88 -11.76 -34.50
N ARG A 15 -10.58 -13.06 -34.63
CA ARG A 15 -10.00 -13.86 -33.53
C ARG A 15 -8.60 -13.37 -33.14
N ALA A 16 -7.77 -13.01 -34.11
CA ALA A 16 -6.45 -12.44 -33.85
C ALA A 16 -6.53 -11.08 -33.14
N LEU A 17 -7.48 -10.22 -33.51
CA LEU A 17 -7.73 -8.95 -32.84
C LEU A 17 -8.23 -9.13 -31.40
N VAL A 18 -9.14 -10.07 -31.16
CA VAL A 18 -9.62 -10.38 -29.80
C VAL A 18 -8.51 -10.96 -28.94
N ALA A 19 -7.70 -11.88 -29.48
CA ALA A 19 -6.54 -12.43 -28.77
C ALA A 19 -5.48 -11.37 -28.46
N GLY A 20 -5.22 -10.46 -29.41
CA GLY A 20 -4.33 -9.31 -29.21
C GLY A 20 -4.85 -8.35 -28.14
N ALA A 21 -6.14 -8.01 -28.17
CA ALA A 21 -6.77 -7.15 -27.17
C ALA A 21 -6.70 -7.77 -25.77
N LEU A 22 -6.98 -9.07 -25.64
CA LEU A 22 -6.84 -9.79 -24.37
C LEU A 22 -5.39 -9.84 -23.89
N GLY A 23 -4.43 -10.03 -24.80
CA GLY A 23 -2.99 -10.01 -24.49
C GLY A 23 -2.49 -8.65 -24.01
N VAL A 24 -2.99 -7.56 -24.61
CA VAL A 24 -2.68 -6.19 -24.16
C VAL A 24 -3.32 -5.91 -22.80
N LEU A 25 -4.56 -6.37 -22.58
CA LEU A 25 -5.25 -6.18 -21.31
C LEU A 25 -4.55 -6.94 -20.17
N SER A 26 -4.12 -8.18 -20.40
CA SER A 26 -3.40 -8.99 -19.42
C SER A 26 -1.98 -8.47 -19.16
N ALA A 27 -1.30 -7.95 -20.18
CA ALA A 27 -0.02 -7.26 -19.98
C ALA A 27 -0.20 -5.97 -19.17
N ALA A 28 -1.24 -5.19 -19.45
CA ALA A 28 -1.53 -3.96 -18.71
C ALA A 28 -1.86 -4.24 -17.23
N THR A 29 -2.66 -5.28 -16.93
CA THR A 29 -2.95 -5.66 -15.54
C THR A 29 -1.73 -6.21 -14.80
N ALA A 30 -0.86 -6.96 -15.48
CA ALA A 30 0.40 -7.43 -14.90
C ALA A 30 1.36 -6.27 -14.58
N VAL A 31 1.45 -5.26 -15.46
CA VAL A 31 2.25 -4.05 -15.20
C VAL A 31 1.70 -3.27 -14.02
N VAL A 32 0.38 -3.09 -13.92
CA VAL A 32 -0.25 -2.41 -12.76
C VAL A 32 0.03 -3.15 -11.46
N ALA A 33 -0.07 -4.49 -11.45
CA ALA A 33 0.21 -5.31 -10.27
C ALA A 33 1.68 -5.24 -9.81
N VAL A 34 2.63 -5.04 -10.74
CA VAL A 34 4.06 -4.84 -10.43
C VAL A 34 4.35 -3.41 -9.94
N THR A 35 3.55 -2.43 -10.36
CA THR A 35 3.70 -1.03 -9.94
C THR A 35 3.03 -0.68 -8.61
N VAL A 36 2.16 -1.55 -8.09
CA VAL A 36 1.81 -1.45 -6.67
C VAL A 36 3.09 -1.81 -5.94
N PRO A 37 3.77 -0.85 -5.26
CA PRO A 37 4.86 -1.25 -4.40
C PRO A 37 4.27 -2.32 -3.50
N ALA A 38 4.89 -3.51 -3.48
CA ALA A 38 4.63 -4.49 -2.45
C ALA A 38 5.03 -3.78 -1.16
N ASP A 39 4.07 -3.06 -0.58
CA ASP A 39 4.30 -2.02 0.39
C ASP A 39 5.09 -2.69 1.48
N ALA A 40 6.38 -2.36 1.56
CA ALA A 40 7.34 -3.09 2.35
C ALA A 40 6.74 -3.17 3.73
N ALA A 41 6.32 -4.38 4.16
CA ALA A 41 5.42 -4.55 5.29
C ALA A 41 5.96 -3.72 6.44
N ALA A 42 5.33 -2.58 6.70
CA ALA A 42 5.93 -1.57 7.54
C ALA A 42 5.97 -2.17 8.94
N SER A 43 7.17 -2.31 9.49
CA SER A 43 7.39 -3.01 10.75
C SER A 43 7.06 -2.17 11.98
N THR A 44 6.62 -0.93 11.77
CA THR A 44 6.23 0.01 12.83
C THR A 44 4.92 0.70 12.49
N LEU A 45 4.17 1.08 13.52
CA LEU A 45 2.83 1.66 13.37
C LEU A 45 2.84 2.96 12.56
N GLY A 46 3.80 3.85 12.83
CA GLY A 46 3.96 5.13 12.16
C GLY A 46 4.36 4.98 10.70
N ALA A 47 5.23 4.03 10.38
CA ALA A 47 5.60 3.74 8.99
C ALA A 47 4.41 3.19 8.18
N ALA A 48 3.60 2.32 8.79
CA ALA A 48 2.39 1.78 8.16
C ALA A 48 1.35 2.89 7.90
N ALA A 49 1.16 3.79 8.86
CA ALA A 49 0.24 4.92 8.67
C ALA A 49 0.73 5.87 7.56
N ALA A 50 2.04 6.12 7.49
CA ALA A 50 2.65 7.03 6.52
C ALA A 50 2.46 6.58 5.06
N GLN A 51 2.34 5.27 4.79
CA GLN A 51 2.04 4.72 3.47
C GLN A 51 0.73 5.28 2.86
N THR A 52 -0.21 5.69 3.72
CA THR A 52 -1.50 6.28 3.31
C THR A 52 -1.57 7.79 3.58
N GLY A 53 -0.44 8.44 3.86
CA GLY A 53 -0.38 9.86 4.24
C GLY A 53 -1.01 10.15 5.60
N ARG A 54 -1.10 9.15 6.48
CA ARG A 54 -1.68 9.24 7.83
C ARG A 54 -0.59 9.13 8.89
N TYR A 55 -0.97 9.36 10.14
CA TYR A 55 -0.11 9.19 11.32
C TYR A 55 -0.68 8.17 12.29
N PHE A 56 0.20 7.60 13.10
CA PHE A 56 -0.14 6.80 14.28
C PHE A 56 0.52 7.47 15.48
N GLY A 57 -0.31 8.00 16.38
CA GLY A 57 0.12 8.84 17.49
C GLY A 57 0.02 8.17 18.86
N THR A 58 0.72 8.74 19.83
CA THR A 58 0.63 8.34 21.25
C THR A 58 0.65 9.56 22.17
N ALA A 59 0.15 9.37 23.40
CA ALA A 59 0.30 10.34 24.47
C ALA A 59 1.64 10.13 25.19
N ILE A 60 2.41 11.20 25.33
CA ILE A 60 3.71 11.17 26.02
C ILE A 60 3.60 11.93 27.34
N ALA A 61 4.00 11.27 28.43
CA ALA A 61 4.19 11.90 29.74
C ALA A 61 5.67 12.25 29.94
N ALA A 62 5.95 13.50 30.33
CA ALA A 62 7.31 13.98 30.56
C ALA A 62 8.02 13.19 31.67
N GLY A 63 7.29 12.79 32.72
CA GLY A 63 7.82 11.98 33.82
C GLY A 63 8.30 10.58 33.43
N LYS A 64 7.96 10.10 32.23
CA LYS A 64 8.42 8.79 31.70
C LYS A 64 9.56 8.91 30.69
N LEU A 65 10.02 10.12 30.36
CA LEU A 65 11.10 10.30 29.38
C LEU A 65 12.47 9.80 29.85
N GLY A 66 12.64 9.56 31.16
CA GLY A 66 13.82 8.88 31.71
C GLY A 66 13.78 7.35 31.59
N ASP A 67 12.64 6.76 31.23
CA ASP A 67 12.49 5.32 31.04
C ASP A 67 12.94 4.93 29.63
N SER A 68 14.01 4.13 29.54
CA SER A 68 14.61 3.72 28.27
C SER A 68 13.72 2.77 27.48
N ALA A 69 12.94 1.91 28.14
CA ALA A 69 12.01 1.03 27.46
C ALA A 69 10.85 1.84 26.85
N TYR A 70 10.32 2.78 27.63
CA TYR A 70 9.26 3.69 27.18
C TYR A 70 9.66 4.49 25.95
N THR A 71 10.81 5.19 26.03
CA THR A 71 11.31 6.04 24.94
C THR A 71 11.74 5.24 23.72
N THR A 72 12.30 4.05 23.89
CA THR A 72 12.68 3.17 22.76
C THR A 72 11.46 2.76 21.94
N ILE A 73 10.38 2.33 22.61
CA ILE A 73 9.13 1.96 21.92
C ILE A 73 8.50 3.20 21.30
N ALA A 74 8.43 4.31 22.05
CA ALA A 74 7.78 5.53 21.60
C ALA A 74 8.41 6.06 20.30
N ASN A 75 9.75 6.15 20.27
CA ASN A 75 10.50 6.63 19.10
C ASN A 75 10.42 5.68 17.91
N ARG A 76 10.26 4.37 18.14
CA ARG A 76 10.18 3.37 17.07
C ARG A 76 8.81 3.35 16.41
N GLU A 77 7.74 3.41 17.22
CA GLU A 77 6.39 3.09 16.76
C GLU A 77 5.59 4.29 16.28
N PHE A 78 5.79 5.48 16.86
CA PHE A 78 4.87 6.61 16.66
C PHE A 78 5.49 7.75 15.87
N ASN A 79 4.69 8.39 15.02
CA ASN A 79 5.10 9.56 14.22
C ASN A 79 4.27 10.83 14.53
N MET A 80 3.38 10.77 15.53
CA MET A 80 2.70 11.94 16.11
C MET A 80 2.70 11.82 17.63
N ILE A 81 2.91 12.94 18.31
CA ILE A 81 2.93 13.01 19.78
C ILE A 81 1.88 14.02 20.25
N THR A 82 1.14 13.64 21.29
CA THR A 82 0.34 14.57 22.10
C THR A 82 0.87 14.54 23.52
N ALA A 83 1.01 15.70 24.16
CA ALA A 83 1.36 15.75 25.59
C ALA A 83 0.22 15.14 26.41
N GLU A 84 0.52 14.21 27.32
CA GLU A 84 -0.50 13.54 28.12
C GLU A 84 -1.18 14.53 29.08
N ASN A 85 -0.38 15.34 29.77
CA ASN A 85 -0.86 16.33 30.74
C ASN A 85 -0.17 17.69 30.59
N GLU A 86 1.03 17.74 30.01
CA GLU A 86 1.93 18.90 30.07
C GLU A 86 1.44 20.13 29.29
N MET A 87 0.40 19.98 28.44
CA MET A 87 -0.26 21.08 27.74
C MET A 87 -1.69 21.34 28.21
N LYS A 88 -2.12 20.69 29.31
CA LYS A 88 -3.39 21.05 29.97
C LYS A 88 -3.23 22.39 30.69
N ILE A 89 -4.35 23.07 30.93
CA ILE A 89 -4.38 24.42 31.53
C ILE A 89 -3.80 24.45 32.95
N ASP A 90 -3.91 23.33 33.66
CA ASP A 90 -3.41 23.12 35.02
C ASP A 90 -1.95 22.65 35.08
N ALA A 91 -1.30 22.41 33.94
CA ALA A 91 0.12 22.06 33.90
C ALA A 91 0.96 23.26 34.37
N THR A 92 1.78 23.06 35.41
CA THR A 92 2.66 24.08 35.99
C THR A 92 4.09 23.55 36.10
#